data_AF-A0A9D0I8V6-F1
#
_entry.id   AF-A0A9D0I8V6-F1
#
_cell.length_a   1.000
_cell.length_b   1.000
_cell.length_c   1.000
_cell.angle_alpha   90.00
_cell.angle_beta   90.00
_cell.angle_gamma   90.00
#
_symmetry.space_group_name_H-M   'P 1'
#
loop_
_entity.id
_entity.type
_entity.pdbx_description
1 polymer ?
#
loop_
_entity_poly.entity_id
_entity_poly.type
_entity_poly.pdbx_seq_one_letter_code
_entity_poly.pdbx_strand_id
1 'polypeptide(L)' 'MGIDTITNYLALPGGIASSGQPEEHQFRFIAEQGYGVVINLAMPNSENAIPEEGYIVT' A
#
# COMPACT_ATOMS: atom_id res chain seq x y z
N MET A 1 -12.44 -6.36 7.52
CA MET A 1 -11.64 -6.27 6.28
C MET A 1 -10.21 -6.00 6.69
N GLY A 2 -9.24 -6.60 5.99
CA GLY A 2 -7.82 -6.50 6.31
C GLY A 2 -6.98 -6.25 5.06
N ILE A 3 -5.68 -6.48 5.15
CA ILE A 3 -4.73 -6.22 4.05
C ILE A 3 -5.04 -7.03 2.77
N ASP A 4 -5.74 -8.16 2.92
CA ASP A 4 -6.19 -9.03 1.84
C ASP A 4 -7.24 -8.40 0.91
N THR A 5 -7.83 -7.26 1.29
CA THR A 5 -8.78 -6.52 0.44
C THR A 5 -8.10 -5.52 -0.49
N ILE A 6 -6.79 -5.30 -0.37
CA ILE A 6 -6.05 -4.46 -1.31
C ILE A 6 -5.94 -5.22 -2.63
N THR A 7 -6.28 -4.53 -3.72
CA THR A 7 -6.24 -5.11 -5.07
C THR A 7 -4.89 -5.77 -5.33
N ASN A 8 -4.87 -7.01 -5.80
CA ASN A 8 -3.66 -7.77 -6.13
C ASN A 8 -2.64 -7.89 -4.99
N TYR A 9 -3.06 -7.88 -3.72
CA TYR A 9 -2.16 -8.12 -2.59
C TYR A 9 -1.49 -9.50 -2.69
N LEU A 10 -0.16 -9.50 -2.58
CA LEU A 10 0.69 -10.68 -2.55
C LEU A 10 1.78 -10.48 -1.49
N ALA A 11 1.75 -11.31 -0.45
CA ALA A 11 2.83 -11.40 0.52
C ALA A 11 3.97 -12.27 -0.01
N LEU A 12 5.21 -11.80 0.16
CA LEU A 12 6.44 -12.51 -0.19
C LEU A 12 7.25 -12.83 1.08
N PRO A 13 8.11 -13.86 1.05
CA PRO A 13 9.04 -14.11 2.15
C PRO A 13 9.95 -12.90 2.41
N GLY A 14 10.33 -12.69 3.67
CA GLY A 14 11.27 -11.64 4.06
C GLY A 14 10.64 -10.28 4.41
N GLY A 15 9.33 -10.24 4.66
CA GLY A 15 8.64 -9.01 5.06
C GLY A 15 8.42 -8.03 3.90
N ILE A 16 8.30 -8.56 2.68
CA ILE A 16 8.01 -7.80 1.46
C ILE A 16 6.61 -8.18 1.00
N ALA A 17 5.84 -7.22 0.53
CA ALA A 17 4.60 -7.49 -0.19
C ALA A 17 4.49 -6.57 -1.41
N SER A 18 3.67 -6.98 -2.37
CA SER A 18 3.25 -6.16 -3.50
C SER A 18 1.73 -6.08 -3.54
N SER A 19 1.20 -4.99 -4.05
CA SER A 19 -0.23 -4.83 -4.34
C SER A 19 -0.43 -3.86 -5.49
N GLY A 20 -1.68 -3.70 -5.92
CA GLY A 20 -2.14 -2.49 -6.61
C GLY A 20 -2.20 -1.30 -5.65
N GLN A 21 -2.67 -0.16 -6.16
CA GLN A 21 -2.81 1.07 -5.38
C GLN A 21 -3.81 0.85 -4.23
N PRO A 22 -3.38 1.00 -2.96
CA PRO A 22 -4.29 0.98 -1.84
C PRO A 22 -5.16 2.25 -1.82
N GLU A 23 -6.41 2.12 -1.38
CA GLU A 23 -7.20 3.27 -0.98
C GLU A 23 -6.68 3.86 0.35
N GLU A 24 -6.97 5.13 0.62
CA GLU A 24 -6.49 5.85 1.81
C GLU A 24 -6.76 5.07 3.11
N HIS A 25 -7.95 4.49 3.25
CA HIS A 25 -8.33 3.75 4.46
C HIS A 25 -7.60 2.40 4.62
N GLN A 26 -7.02 1.86 3.55
CA GLN A 26 -6.33 0.57 3.53
C GLN A 26 -4.88 0.68 4.02
N PHE A 27 -4.29 1.87 4.02
CA PHE A 27 -2.94 2.10 4.58
C PHE A 27 -2.85 1.73 6.06
N ARG A 28 -3.94 1.87 6.83
CA ARG A 28 -3.98 1.38 8.21
C ARG A 28 -3.70 -0.12 8.30
N PHE A 29 -4.23 -0.93 7.39
CA PHE A 29 -3.98 -2.38 7.39
C PHE A 29 -2.52 -2.70 7.06
N ILE A 30 -1.87 -1.90 6.21
CA ILE A 30 -0.44 -2.03 5.91
C ILE A 30 0.39 -1.80 7.18
N ALA A 31 0.11 -0.73 7.93
CA ALA A 31 0.79 -0.44 9.20
C ALA A 31 0.54 -1.53 10.27
N GLU A 32 -0.69 -2.02 10.40
CA GLU A 32 -1.06 -3.08 11.34
C GLU A 32 -0.34 -4.42 11.06
N GLN A 33 0.10 -4.66 9.81
CA GLN A 33 0.93 -5.83 9.46
C GLN A 33 2.43 -5.63 9.75
N GLY A 34 2.84 -4.45 10.23
CA GLY A 34 4.22 -4.15 10.60
C GLY A 34 5.11 -3.69 9.44
N TYR A 35 4.53 -3.35 8.28
CA TYR A 35 5.29 -2.72 7.21
C TYR A 35 5.61 -1.27 7.59
N GLY A 36 6.91 -0.92 7.61
CA GLY A 36 7.37 0.43 7.93
C GLY A 36 7.62 1.33 6.71
N VAL A 37 7.58 0.78 5.49
CA VAL A 37 7.89 1.51 4.26
C VAL A 37 6.94 1.05 3.15
N VAL A 38 6.38 2.02 2.41
CA VAL A 38 5.64 1.79 1.17
C VAL A 38 6.39 2.47 0.02
N ILE A 39 6.65 1.73 -1.05
CA ILE A 39 7.26 2.26 -2.28
C ILE A 39 6.16 2.31 -3.33
N ASN A 40 5.63 3.49 -3.63
CA ASN A 40 4.70 3.61 -4.76
C ASN A 40 5.48 3.69 -6.08
N LEU A 41 5.06 2.86 -7.02
CA LEU A 41 5.57 2.79 -8.38
C LEU A 41 4.51 3.24 -9.41
N ALA A 42 3.31 3.61 -8.97
CA ALA A 42 2.26 4.13 -9.83
C ALA A 42 2.70 5.47 -10.43
N MET A 43 2.33 5.71 -11.69
CA MET A 43 2.59 7.00 -12.31
C MET A 43 1.64 8.06 -11.71
N PRO A 44 2.03 9.34 -11.63
CA PRO A 44 1.16 10.39 -11.08
C PRO A 44 -0.18 10.56 -11.81
N ASN A 45 -0.30 10.02 -13.03
CA ASN A 45 -1.50 10.03 -13.85
C ASN A 45 -2.24 8.69 -13.89
N SER A 46 -1.86 7.72 -13.05
CA SER A 46 -2.58 6.47 -12.89
C SER A 46 -3.97 6.74 -12.30
N GLU A 47 -4.99 6.02 -12.78
CA GLU A 47 -6.29 5.96 -12.11
C GLU A 47 -6.02 5.52 -10.65
N ASN A 48 -6.34 6.41 -9.69
CA ASN A 48 -6.10 6.30 -8.24
C ASN A 48 -4.76 6.81 -7.68
N ALA A 49 -3.94 7.55 -8.43
CA ALA A 49 -2.75 8.20 -7.86
C ALA A 49 -3.14 9.14 -6.70
N ILE A 50 -2.54 8.93 -5.52
CA ILE A 50 -2.70 9.80 -4.34
C ILE A 50 -1.45 10.69 -4.26
N PRO A 51 -1.56 12.00 -4.56
CA PRO A 51 -0.40 12.88 -4.68
C PRO A 51 0.44 13.00 -3.39
N GLU A 52 -0.16 12.80 -2.22
CA GLU A 52 0.45 13.01 -0.90
C GLU A 52 0.93 11.72 -0.20
N GLU A 53 0.80 10.54 -0.80
CA GLU A 53 1.02 9.25 -0.10
C GLU A 53 2.43 9.05 0.46
N GLY A 54 3.44 9.70 -0.14
CA GLY A 54 4.84 9.65 0.32
C GLY A 54 5.04 10.21 1.72
N TYR A 55 4.06 10.93 2.27
CA TYR A 55 4.05 11.50 3.61
C TYR A 55 3.12 10.79 4.59
N ILE A 56 2.32 9.81 4.14
CA ILE A 56 1.25 9.19 4.93
C ILE A 56 1.77 7.98 5.76
N VAL A 57 2.97 7.48 5.47
CA VAL A 57 3.56 6.37 6.25
C VAL A 57 4.30 6.94 7.47
N THR A 58 3.62 6.97 8.62
CA THR A 58 4.21 7.24 9.95
C THR A 58 3.83 6.17 10.95
#